data_AF-A0A836EVZ1-F1
#
_entry.id   AF-A0A836EVZ1-F1
#
_cell.length_a   1.000
_cell.length_b   1.000
_cell.length_c   1.000
_cell.angle_alpha   90.00
_cell.angle_beta   90.00
_cell.angle_gamma   90.00
#
_symmetry.space_group_name_H-M   'P 1'
#
loop_
_entity.id
_entity.type
_entity.pdbx_description
1 polymer ?
#
loop_
_entity_poly.entity_id
_entity_poly.type
_entity_poly.pdbx_seq_one_letter_code
_entity_poly.pdbx_strand_id
1 'polypeptide(L)'
;MFKFRFAEGAADIDEVDSEQKDKLEWISASKLEITPEQIEAKYEAYYYTETEVLSGCNLKLIRSDKIMQDLTDQNCQNIIEAESKHSDLIPAKYEGGLKIWECTFDLGQYILEKEIELKDKFVMDLGCGAGVIGLLSLRKNSTVHFQDYNAEVLKSVTIPNVILNFDRTIVLTRCEFYAGDWASLATLLDESKKYDYIFTSETIYNPDNHKKLYGIFKRKLKADGVVFVAGKTYYFGVGGGMRQFENLILKDGCFDAEPVWRSQHGD
;
A
#
# COMPACT_ATOMS: atom_id res chain seq x y z
N MET A 1 -7.09 -9.87 9.62
CA MET A 1 -6.81 -8.42 9.67
C MET A 1 -6.59 -7.98 11.10
N PHE A 2 -5.59 -7.13 11.31
CA PHE A 2 -5.32 -6.48 12.60
C PHE A 2 -5.49 -4.98 12.48
N LYS A 3 -5.84 -4.38 13.61
CA LYS A 3 -5.85 -2.94 13.83
C LYS A 3 -4.84 -2.61 14.92
N PHE A 4 -4.03 -1.58 14.69
CA PHE A 4 -3.02 -1.12 15.65
C PHE A 4 -3.24 0.35 16.01
N ARG A 5 -3.00 0.67 17.28
CA ARG A 5 -3.04 2.03 17.86
C ARG A 5 -1.91 2.18 18.85
N PHE A 6 -1.45 3.41 19.10
CA PHE A 6 -0.49 3.64 20.18
C PHE A 6 -1.08 3.18 21.52
N ALA A 7 -0.27 2.49 22.33
CA ALA A 7 -0.66 2.07 23.68
C ALA A 7 -0.75 3.29 24.61
N GLU A 8 -1.68 3.27 25.56
CA GLU A 8 -1.82 4.36 26.54
C GLU A 8 -0.52 4.54 27.35
N GLY A 9 0.07 5.75 27.29
CA GLY A 9 1.29 6.09 28.03
C GLY A 9 2.60 5.63 27.37
N ALA A 10 2.57 5.18 26.12
CA ALA A 10 3.80 4.91 25.36
C ALA A 10 4.64 6.19 25.19
N ALA A 11 5.89 6.15 25.65
CA ALA A 11 6.89 7.16 25.30
C ALA A 11 7.46 6.86 23.90
N ASP A 12 7.92 7.88 23.18
CA ASP A 12 8.67 7.71 21.93
C ASP A 12 9.95 6.91 22.20
N ILE A 13 9.91 5.59 21.99
CA ILE A 13 11.07 4.71 22.07
C ILE A 13 11.57 4.46 20.64
N ASP A 14 12.48 5.32 20.21
CA ASP A 14 13.31 5.11 19.02
C ASP A 14 14.49 4.20 19.38
N GLU A 15 14.25 2.89 19.47
CA GLU A 15 15.34 1.92 19.41
C GLU A 15 15.63 1.54 17.95
N VAL A 16 16.84 1.88 17.50
CA VAL A 16 17.40 1.46 16.21
C VAL A 16 18.29 0.26 16.46
N ASP A 17 17.74 -0.94 16.25
CA ASP A 17 18.52 -2.17 16.36
C ASP A 17 19.08 -2.58 14.99
N SER A 18 20.42 -2.61 14.87
CA SER A 18 21.15 -2.89 13.64
C SER A 18 21.57 -4.35 13.57
N GLU A 19 20.74 -5.22 12.98
CA GLU A 19 21.18 -6.54 12.58
C GLU A 19 21.59 -6.53 11.09
N GLN A 20 22.87 -6.78 10.83
CA GLN A 20 23.40 -7.02 9.49
C GLN A 20 23.13 -8.47 9.08
N LYS A 21 22.26 -8.67 8.10
CA LYS A 21 22.28 -9.83 7.20
C LYS A 21 22.29 -9.32 5.76
N ASP A 22 22.88 -10.15 4.88
CA ASP A 22 23.24 -9.84 3.49
C ASP A 22 22.33 -8.79 2.83
N LYS A 23 22.87 -7.58 2.65
CA LYS A 23 22.12 -6.42 2.19
C LYS A 23 21.76 -6.58 0.72
N LEU A 24 20.53 -7.01 0.45
CA LEU A 24 19.86 -6.65 -0.79
C LEU A 24 19.89 -5.12 -0.92
N GLU A 25 20.29 -4.62 -2.09
CA GLU A 25 20.25 -3.18 -2.39
C GLU A 25 18.81 -2.78 -2.73
N TRP A 26 18.12 -2.18 -1.75
CA TRP A 26 16.76 -1.69 -1.90
C TRP A 26 16.74 -0.32 -2.61
N ILE A 27 15.76 -0.11 -3.49
CA ILE A 27 15.58 1.17 -4.19
C ILE A 27 15.13 2.24 -3.18
N SER A 28 15.90 3.33 -3.06
CA SER A 28 15.56 4.45 -2.19
C SER A 28 14.23 5.10 -2.58
N ALA A 29 13.51 5.57 -1.57
CA ALA A 29 12.22 6.20 -1.76
C ALA A 29 12.34 7.55 -2.47
N SER A 30 11.37 7.83 -3.33
CA SER A 30 11.26 9.10 -4.05
C SER A 30 9.80 9.49 -4.21
N LYS A 31 9.54 10.79 -4.21
CA LYS A 31 8.23 11.33 -4.59
C LYS A 31 8.14 11.33 -6.12
N LEU A 32 7.02 10.84 -6.65
CA LEU A 32 6.70 10.94 -8.06
C LEU A 32 5.79 12.15 -8.29
N GLU A 33 6.18 12.99 -9.24
CA GLU A 33 5.35 14.08 -9.73
C GLU A 33 4.51 13.57 -10.91
N ILE A 34 3.22 13.93 -10.91
CA ILE A 34 2.34 13.61 -12.04
C ILE A 34 2.67 14.57 -13.18
N THR A 35 3.00 14.05 -14.36
CA THR A 35 3.28 14.90 -15.51
C THR A 35 2.01 15.47 -16.12
N PRO A 36 2.07 16.61 -16.83
CA PRO A 36 0.91 17.13 -17.58
C PRO A 36 0.33 16.10 -18.55
N GLU A 37 1.18 15.30 -19.20
CA GLU A 37 0.77 14.25 -20.13
C GLU A 37 -0.02 13.15 -19.42
N GLN A 38 0.38 12.76 -18.21
CA GLN A 38 -0.37 11.78 -17.41
C GLN A 38 -1.74 12.33 -17.02
N ILE A 39 -1.83 13.58 -16.55
CA ILE A 39 -3.09 14.23 -16.15
C ILE A 39 -4.08 14.31 -17.32
N GLU A 40 -3.58 14.55 -18.52
CA GLU A 40 -4.39 14.70 -19.73
C GLU A 40 -4.58 13.38 -20.47
N ALA A 41 -4.02 12.28 -19.94
CA ALA A 41 -4.13 10.96 -20.54
C ALA A 41 -5.60 10.54 -20.63
N LYS A 42 -5.96 10.03 -21.82
CA LYS A 42 -7.26 9.43 -22.08
C LYS A 42 -7.07 7.95 -22.30
N TYR A 43 -7.80 7.16 -21.53
CA TYR A 43 -7.81 5.71 -21.68
C TYR A 43 -9.06 5.29 -22.43
N GLU A 44 -8.86 4.53 -23.49
CA GLU A 44 -9.95 3.91 -24.23
C GLU A 44 -10.69 2.89 -23.35
N ALA A 45 -11.98 2.68 -23.61
CA ALA A 45 -12.83 1.81 -22.78
C ALA A 45 -12.35 0.36 -22.68
N TYR A 46 -11.57 -0.13 -23.65
CA TYR A 46 -11.00 -1.48 -23.61
C TYR A 46 -9.76 -1.60 -22.70
N TYR A 47 -9.22 -0.47 -22.22
CA TYR A 47 -7.98 -0.40 -21.46
C TYR A 47 -8.22 -0.52 -19.94
N TYR A 48 -9.45 -0.29 -19.49
CA TYR A 48 -9.88 -0.42 -18.11
C TYR A 48 -11.14 -1.28 -18.00
N THR A 49 -11.40 -1.78 -16.80
CA THR A 49 -12.67 -2.41 -16.42
C THR A 49 -13.38 -1.48 -15.46
N GLU A 50 -14.68 -1.24 -15.69
CA GLU A 50 -15.56 -0.63 -14.71
C GLU A 50 -16.31 -1.75 -13.99
N THR A 51 -16.00 -1.95 -12.71
CA THR A 51 -16.59 -3.04 -11.92
C THR A 51 -16.90 -2.58 -10.50
N GLU A 52 -17.90 -3.19 -9.90
CA GLU A 52 -18.12 -3.12 -8.46
C GLU A 52 -17.00 -3.89 -7.77
N VAL A 53 -15.93 -3.19 -7.38
CA VAL A 53 -14.76 -3.78 -6.73
C VAL A 53 -15.07 -4.07 -5.27
N LEU A 54 -15.85 -3.18 -4.63
CA LEU A 54 -16.33 -3.29 -3.27
C LEU A 54 -17.82 -2.93 -3.26
N SER A 55 -18.59 -3.45 -2.30
CA SER A 55 -20.04 -3.25 -2.28
C SER A 55 -20.43 -1.76 -2.30
N GLY A 56 -21.19 -1.36 -3.31
CA GLY A 56 -21.59 0.03 -3.53
C GLY A 56 -20.48 0.96 -4.07
N CYS A 57 -19.35 0.41 -4.51
CA CYS A 57 -18.18 1.16 -4.99
C CYS A 57 -17.72 0.66 -6.38
N ASN A 58 -18.27 1.26 -7.44
CA ASN A 58 -17.87 0.98 -8.82
C ASN A 58 -16.59 1.71 -9.17
N LEU A 59 -15.45 1.06 -9.34
CA LEU A 59 -14.18 1.70 -9.72
C LEU A 59 -13.85 1.38 -11.17
N LYS A 60 -13.24 2.34 -11.86
CA LYS A 60 -12.57 2.14 -13.14
C LYS A 60 -11.13 1.78 -12.89
N LEU A 61 -10.74 0.54 -13.16
CA LEU A 61 -9.39 0.05 -12.94
C LEU A 61 -8.76 -0.37 -14.26
N ILE A 62 -7.56 0.14 -14.53
CA ILE A 62 -6.71 -0.30 -15.62
C ILE A 62 -6.54 -1.81 -15.56
N ARG A 63 -6.60 -2.45 -16.72
CA ARG A 63 -6.45 -3.89 -16.81
C ARG A 63 -4.99 -4.30 -16.81
N SER A 64 -4.64 -5.28 -15.99
CA SER A 64 -3.28 -5.78 -15.88
C SER A 64 -2.75 -6.36 -17.20
N ASP A 65 -3.59 -7.04 -17.98
CA ASP A 65 -3.20 -7.60 -19.29
C ASP A 65 -2.73 -6.53 -20.29
N LYS A 66 -3.31 -5.33 -20.22
CA LYS A 66 -2.92 -4.20 -21.07
C LYS A 66 -1.61 -3.58 -20.63
N ILE A 67 -1.44 -3.42 -19.31
CA ILE A 67 -0.18 -2.90 -18.76
C ILE A 67 0.98 -3.86 -19.02
N MET A 68 0.75 -5.17 -18.91
CA MET A 68 1.78 -6.16 -19.26
C MET A 68 2.20 -6.06 -20.72
N GLN A 69 1.24 -5.83 -21.63
CA GLN A 69 1.54 -5.63 -23.06
C GLN A 69 2.42 -4.39 -23.26
N ASP A 70 2.02 -3.25 -22.69
CA ASP A 70 2.74 -1.98 -22.85
C ASP A 70 4.14 -2.01 -22.23
N LEU A 71 4.30 -2.63 -21.06
CA LEU A 71 5.59 -2.78 -20.39
C LEU A 71 6.53 -3.74 -21.14
N THR A 72 5.97 -4.75 -21.81
CA THR A 72 6.71 -5.64 -22.70
C THR A 72 7.23 -4.85 -23.90
N ASP A 73 6.36 -4.04 -24.53
CA ASP A 73 6.71 -3.21 -25.68
C ASP A 73 7.76 -2.14 -25.33
N GLN A 74 7.77 -1.67 -24.07
CA GLN A 74 8.75 -0.72 -23.53
C GLN A 74 10.03 -1.38 -22.98
N ASN A 75 10.14 -2.72 -23.04
CA ASN A 75 11.31 -3.49 -22.61
C ASN A 75 11.68 -3.32 -21.12
N CYS A 76 10.68 -3.26 -20.23
CA CYS A 76 10.87 -3.16 -18.78
C CYS A 76 11.40 -4.47 -18.17
N GLN A 77 12.74 -4.60 -18.08
CA GLN A 77 13.43 -5.84 -17.71
C GLN A 77 12.96 -6.51 -16.40
N ASN A 78 12.72 -5.75 -15.33
CA ASN A 78 12.36 -6.33 -14.03
C ASN A 78 10.99 -7.01 -14.04
N ILE A 79 10.01 -6.43 -14.75
CA ILE A 79 8.64 -6.94 -14.82
C ILE A 79 8.60 -8.15 -15.75
N ILE A 80 9.33 -8.09 -16.87
CA ILE A 80 9.53 -9.22 -17.78
C ILE A 80 10.23 -10.40 -17.05
N GLU A 81 11.23 -10.12 -16.20
CA GLU A 81 11.92 -11.14 -15.40
C GLU A 81 10.94 -11.83 -14.42
N ALA A 82 10.09 -11.06 -13.73
CA ALA A 82 9.08 -11.60 -12.81
C ALA A 82 8.05 -12.47 -13.53
N GLU A 83 7.52 -11.98 -14.66
CA GLU A 83 6.56 -12.71 -15.47
C GLU A 83 7.14 -14.00 -16.07
N SER A 84 8.36 -13.96 -16.61
CA SER A 84 9.03 -15.13 -17.19
C SER A 84 9.26 -16.26 -16.18
N LYS A 85 9.33 -15.93 -14.89
CA LYS A 85 9.45 -16.88 -13.78
C LYS A 85 8.10 -17.31 -13.20
N HIS A 86 6.98 -16.83 -13.75
CA HIS A 86 5.63 -16.98 -13.18
C HIS A 86 5.58 -16.56 -11.70
N SER A 87 6.36 -15.54 -11.33
CA SER A 87 6.47 -15.07 -9.96
C SER A 87 5.75 -13.73 -9.79
N ASP A 88 4.84 -13.65 -8.82
CA ASP A 88 4.13 -12.40 -8.50
C ASP A 88 5.07 -11.37 -7.83
N LEU A 89 6.26 -11.76 -7.39
CA LEU A 89 7.30 -10.87 -6.84
C LEU A 89 8.73 -11.40 -7.05
N ILE A 90 9.72 -10.51 -7.07
CA ILE A 90 11.15 -10.76 -6.95
C ILE A 90 11.68 -9.78 -5.88
N PRO A 91 12.13 -10.25 -4.71
CA PRO A 91 12.53 -9.37 -3.62
C PRO A 91 13.57 -8.33 -4.05
N ALA A 92 13.39 -7.09 -3.60
CA ALA A 92 14.18 -5.90 -3.92
C ALA A 92 14.23 -5.48 -5.40
N LYS A 93 13.65 -6.25 -6.34
CA LYS A 93 13.57 -5.87 -7.77
C LYS A 93 12.15 -5.54 -8.23
N TYR A 94 11.18 -6.33 -7.78
CA TYR A 94 9.77 -6.21 -8.13
C TYR A 94 8.91 -6.80 -7.02
N GLU A 95 8.34 -5.97 -6.14
CA GLU A 95 7.56 -6.48 -4.98
C GLU A 95 6.07 -6.70 -5.30
N GLY A 96 5.74 -6.99 -6.57
CA GLY A 96 4.36 -7.15 -7.04
C GLY A 96 3.69 -5.83 -7.41
N GLY A 97 2.35 -5.80 -7.34
CA GLY A 97 1.55 -4.57 -7.47
C GLY A 97 0.64 -4.50 -8.70
N LEU A 98 0.85 -5.33 -9.72
CA LEU A 98 -0.05 -5.42 -10.89
C LEU A 98 -1.31 -6.24 -10.62
N LYS A 99 -1.21 -7.24 -9.75
CA LYS A 99 -2.34 -8.05 -9.27
C LYS A 99 -2.94 -7.38 -8.04
N ILE A 100 -4.28 -7.38 -7.98
CA ILE A 100 -5.00 -7.00 -6.77
C ILE A 100 -5.15 -8.24 -5.90
N TRP A 101 -4.60 -8.18 -4.69
CA TRP A 101 -4.62 -9.28 -3.75
C TRP A 101 -5.94 -9.38 -2.98
N GLU A 102 -6.31 -10.58 -2.54
CA GLU A 102 -7.61 -10.85 -1.91
C GLU A 102 -7.84 -10.02 -0.64
N CYS A 103 -6.79 -9.84 0.17
CA CYS A 103 -6.85 -9.06 1.41
C CYS A 103 -7.19 -7.59 1.15
N THR A 104 -7.00 -7.08 -0.07
CA THR A 104 -7.38 -5.71 -0.45
C THR A 104 -8.90 -5.59 -0.53
N PHE A 105 -9.58 -6.62 -1.01
CA PHE A 105 -11.04 -6.64 -1.04
C PHE A 105 -11.60 -6.80 0.38
N ASP A 106 -11.01 -7.68 1.19
CA ASP A 106 -11.38 -7.85 2.60
C ASP A 106 -11.25 -6.53 3.39
N LEU A 107 -10.13 -5.82 3.19
CA LEU A 107 -9.89 -4.52 3.82
C LEU A 107 -10.89 -3.46 3.35
N GLY A 108 -11.12 -3.37 2.04
CA GLY A 108 -12.09 -2.42 1.49
C GLY A 108 -13.51 -2.68 1.98
N GLN A 109 -13.94 -3.95 2.04
CA GLN A 109 -15.26 -4.32 2.55
C GLN A 109 -15.38 -4.04 4.04
N TYR A 110 -14.35 -4.38 4.83
CA TYR A 110 -14.34 -4.06 6.26
C TYR A 110 -14.47 -2.55 6.50
N ILE A 111 -13.75 -1.71 5.74
CA ILE A 111 -13.84 -0.24 5.83
C ILE A 111 -15.27 0.24 5.59
N LEU A 112 -15.95 -0.33 4.58
CA LEU A 112 -17.33 0.02 4.23
C LEU A 112 -18.34 -0.47 5.29
N GLU A 113 -18.27 -1.75 5.67
CA GLU A 113 -19.17 -2.38 6.63
C GLU A 113 -19.08 -1.78 8.04
N LYS A 114 -17.88 -1.35 8.45
CA LYS A 114 -17.65 -0.69 9.74
C LYS A 114 -17.79 0.82 9.68
N GLU A 115 -18.12 1.37 8.52
CA GLU A 115 -18.31 2.80 8.29
C GLU A 115 -17.15 3.62 8.86
N ILE A 116 -15.90 3.21 8.56
CA ILE A 116 -14.72 3.91 9.04
C ILE A 116 -14.76 5.37 8.55
N GLU A 117 -14.67 6.32 9.48
CA GLU A 117 -14.80 7.75 9.20
C GLU A 117 -13.58 8.26 8.43
N LEU A 118 -13.74 8.48 7.13
CA LEU A 118 -12.68 8.88 6.21
C LEU A 118 -12.79 10.33 5.73
N LYS A 119 -13.88 11.04 6.07
CA LYS A 119 -14.10 12.40 5.59
C LYS A 119 -13.06 13.36 6.16
N ASP A 120 -12.41 14.10 5.27
CA ASP A 120 -11.39 15.11 5.61
C ASP A 120 -10.19 14.52 6.37
N LYS A 121 -9.94 13.20 6.21
CA LYS A 121 -8.83 12.49 6.82
C LYS A 121 -7.60 12.46 5.92
N PHE A 122 -6.43 12.41 6.55
CA PHE A 122 -5.17 12.21 5.87
C PHE A 122 -4.76 10.75 5.97
N VAL A 123 -4.67 10.09 4.81
CA VAL A 123 -4.59 8.62 4.69
C VAL A 123 -3.32 8.23 3.92
N MET A 124 -2.65 7.18 4.37
CA MET A 124 -1.62 6.48 3.59
C MET A 124 -2.17 5.13 3.14
N ASP A 125 -2.13 4.86 1.83
CA ASP A 125 -2.27 3.52 1.25
C ASP A 125 -0.86 2.98 0.99
N LEU A 126 -0.35 2.15 1.91
CA LEU A 126 1.04 1.71 1.97
C LEU A 126 1.19 0.31 1.34
N GLY A 127 2.01 0.20 0.30
CA GLY A 127 2.02 -0.98 -0.58
C GLY A 127 0.75 -1.06 -1.43
N CYS A 128 0.39 0.05 -2.07
CA CYS A 128 -0.94 0.26 -2.62
C CYS A 128 -1.27 -0.57 -3.88
N GLY A 129 -0.26 -1.00 -4.66
CA GLY A 129 -0.49 -1.65 -5.95
C GLY A 129 -1.46 -0.86 -6.83
N ALA A 130 -2.61 -1.45 -7.17
CA ALA A 130 -3.66 -0.79 -7.94
C ALA A 130 -4.34 0.41 -7.24
N GLY A 131 -4.08 0.65 -5.95
CA GLY A 131 -4.56 1.81 -5.20
C GLY A 131 -6.01 1.73 -4.73
N VAL A 132 -6.61 0.54 -4.69
CA VAL A 132 -8.05 0.35 -4.40
C VAL A 132 -8.47 1.00 -3.08
N ILE A 133 -7.67 0.86 -2.02
CA ILE A 133 -7.99 1.42 -0.70
C ILE A 133 -7.85 2.95 -0.70
N GLY A 134 -6.82 3.47 -1.35
CA GLY A 134 -6.65 4.90 -1.54
C GLY A 134 -7.77 5.52 -2.40
N LEU A 135 -8.21 4.86 -3.47
CA LEU A 135 -9.35 5.29 -4.28
C LEU A 135 -10.65 5.32 -3.46
N LEU A 136 -10.89 4.28 -2.65
CA LEU A 136 -12.01 4.25 -1.71
C LEU A 136 -11.96 5.45 -0.74
N SER A 137 -10.77 5.75 -0.20
CA SER A 137 -10.56 6.87 0.73
C SER A 137 -10.79 8.23 0.05
N LEU A 138 -10.28 8.42 -1.18
CA LEU A 138 -10.54 9.63 -1.97
C LEU A 138 -12.04 9.85 -2.22
N ARG A 139 -12.82 8.79 -2.51
CA ARG A 139 -14.28 8.88 -2.66
C ARG A 139 -14.99 9.34 -1.39
N LYS A 140 -14.40 9.05 -0.24
CA LYS A 140 -14.87 9.50 1.07
C LYS A 140 -14.30 10.86 1.45
N ASN A 141 -13.74 11.63 0.52
CA ASN A 141 -13.23 12.99 0.72
C ASN A 141 -11.94 13.06 1.57
N SER A 142 -11.13 11.99 1.60
CA SER A 142 -9.80 12.03 2.21
C SER A 142 -8.75 12.72 1.30
N THR A 143 -7.63 13.13 1.92
CA THR A 143 -6.35 13.36 1.21
C THR A 143 -5.50 12.11 1.37
N VAL A 144 -4.96 11.60 0.27
CA VAL A 144 -4.35 10.27 0.20
C VAL A 144 -2.92 10.35 -0.32
N HIS A 145 -2.00 9.72 0.41
CA HIS A 145 -0.70 9.35 -0.10
C HIS A 145 -0.74 7.90 -0.56
N PHE A 146 -0.33 7.67 -1.80
CA PHE A 146 -0.19 6.33 -2.38
C PHE A 146 1.29 5.96 -2.37
N GLN A 147 1.61 4.78 -1.85
CA GLN A 147 2.98 4.31 -1.85
C GLN A 147 3.07 2.87 -2.36
N ASP A 148 3.99 2.64 -3.29
CA ASP A 148 4.38 1.29 -3.72
C ASP A 148 5.92 1.21 -3.77
N TYR A 149 6.48 0.00 -3.70
CA TYR A 149 7.92 -0.15 -3.91
C TYR A 149 8.30 0.21 -5.36
N ASN A 150 7.45 -0.17 -6.32
CA ASN A 150 7.75 -0.09 -7.74
C ASN A 150 7.22 1.21 -8.35
N ALA A 151 8.13 2.10 -8.77
CA ALA A 151 7.74 3.34 -9.46
C ALA A 151 6.90 3.07 -10.72
N GLU A 152 7.19 1.98 -11.45
CA GLU A 152 6.46 1.61 -12.66
C GLU A 152 5.03 1.15 -12.37
N VAL A 153 4.76 0.54 -11.20
CA VAL A 153 3.39 0.22 -10.77
C VAL A 153 2.61 1.51 -10.51
N LEU A 154 3.23 2.49 -9.84
CA LEU A 154 2.58 3.78 -9.60
C LEU A 154 2.26 4.50 -10.91
N LYS A 155 3.22 4.58 -11.83
CA LYS A 155 3.05 5.26 -13.12
C LYS A 155 2.06 4.57 -14.06
N SER A 156 2.06 3.24 -14.08
CA SER A 156 1.33 2.44 -15.06
C SER A 156 -0.02 1.96 -14.55
N VAL A 157 -0.24 1.93 -13.22
CA VAL A 157 -1.47 1.42 -12.63
C VAL A 157 -2.10 2.43 -11.68
N THR A 158 -1.39 2.83 -10.61
CA THR A 158 -2.00 3.61 -9.53
C THR A 158 -2.43 5.01 -9.97
N ILE A 159 -1.52 5.77 -10.60
CA ILE A 159 -1.81 7.12 -11.13
C ILE A 159 -2.91 7.06 -12.19
N PRO A 160 -2.86 6.18 -13.21
CA PRO A 160 -3.95 5.98 -14.15
C PRO A 160 -5.30 5.65 -13.51
N ASN A 161 -5.33 4.78 -12.49
CA ASN A 161 -6.56 4.46 -11.76
C ASN A 161 -7.11 5.67 -11.02
N VAL A 162 -6.26 6.50 -10.42
CA VAL A 162 -6.69 7.76 -9.79
C VAL A 162 -7.30 8.70 -10.82
N ILE A 163 -6.65 8.89 -11.97
CA ILE A 163 -7.12 9.76 -13.05
C ILE A 163 -8.43 9.26 -13.68
N LEU A 164 -8.61 7.95 -13.80
CA LEU A 164 -9.84 7.35 -14.30
C LEU A 164 -11.07 7.59 -13.41
N ASN A 165 -10.87 7.83 -12.11
CA ASN A 165 -11.95 7.90 -11.12
C ASN A 165 -12.19 9.32 -10.56
N PHE A 166 -11.27 10.26 -10.78
CA PHE A 166 -11.33 11.59 -10.18
C PHE A 166 -10.95 12.71 -11.15
N ASP A 167 -11.51 13.90 -10.94
CA ASP A 167 -11.15 15.06 -11.73
C ASP A 167 -9.75 15.59 -11.39
N ARG A 168 -9.20 16.39 -12.32
CA ARG A 168 -7.87 17.00 -12.23
C ARG A 168 -7.63 17.74 -10.90
N THR A 169 -8.65 18.40 -10.34
CA THR A 169 -8.50 19.17 -9.10
C THR A 169 -8.26 18.24 -7.93
N ILE A 170 -9.05 17.18 -7.80
CA ILE A 170 -8.88 16.17 -6.74
C ILE A 170 -7.50 15.50 -6.88
N VAL A 171 -7.15 15.07 -8.10
CA VAL A 171 -5.86 14.42 -8.35
C VAL A 171 -4.69 15.29 -7.91
N LEU A 172 -4.69 16.58 -8.27
CA LEU A 172 -3.58 17.50 -7.98
C LEU A 172 -3.53 18.00 -6.53
N THR A 173 -4.67 18.07 -5.84
CA THR A 173 -4.73 18.69 -4.50
C THR A 173 -4.81 17.69 -3.37
N ARG A 174 -5.14 16.42 -3.66
CA ARG A 174 -5.40 15.40 -2.64
C ARG A 174 -4.64 14.11 -2.83
N CYS A 175 -3.81 14.00 -3.85
CA CYS A 175 -3.02 12.80 -4.10
C CYS A 175 -1.53 13.14 -4.10
N GLU A 176 -0.72 12.36 -3.41
CA GLU A 176 0.73 12.35 -3.59
C GLU A 176 1.19 10.89 -3.76
N PHE A 177 2.24 10.66 -4.54
CA PHE A 177 2.69 9.32 -4.93
C PHE A 177 4.16 9.13 -4.55
N TYR A 178 4.48 8.00 -3.92
CA TYR A 178 5.82 7.71 -3.43
C TYR A 178 6.26 6.31 -3.84
N ALA A 179 7.39 6.20 -4.53
CA ALA A 179 8.00 4.92 -4.88
C ALA A 179 9.11 4.56 -3.88
N GLY A 180 9.45 3.28 -3.75
CA GLY A 180 10.69 2.78 -3.11
C GLY A 180 10.54 2.27 -1.66
N ASP A 181 11.68 2.01 -1.03
CA ASP A 181 11.80 1.31 0.26
C ASP A 181 11.24 2.07 1.46
N TRP A 182 10.53 1.36 2.34
CA TRP A 182 9.87 1.95 3.51
C TRP A 182 10.80 2.62 4.52
N ALA A 183 12.04 2.14 4.71
CA ALA A 183 12.96 2.79 5.64
C ALA A 183 13.34 4.19 5.15
N SER A 184 13.65 4.30 3.85
CA SER A 184 13.93 5.60 3.22
C SER A 184 12.69 6.47 3.04
N LEU A 185 11.51 5.88 2.86
CA LEU A 185 10.23 6.62 2.86
C LEU A 185 9.99 7.31 4.20
N ALA A 186 10.28 6.63 5.32
CA ALA A 186 10.12 7.19 6.65
C ALA A 186 10.94 8.48 6.83
N THR A 187 12.11 8.57 6.19
CA THR A 187 12.97 9.76 6.21
C THR A 187 12.60 10.80 5.16
N LEU A 188 12.00 10.39 4.04
CA LEU A 188 11.59 11.28 2.96
C LEU A 188 10.36 12.11 3.33
N LEU A 189 9.40 11.50 4.03
CA LEU A 189 8.14 12.15 4.41
C LEU A 189 8.39 13.21 5.49
N ASP A 190 7.79 14.39 5.31
CA ASP A 190 7.81 15.50 6.27
C ASP A 190 7.45 15.02 7.69
N GLU A 191 8.29 15.34 8.69
CA GLU A 191 8.09 14.95 10.08
C GLU A 191 6.83 15.56 10.72
N SER A 192 6.36 16.70 10.21
CA SER A 192 5.12 17.33 10.68
C SER A 192 3.86 16.65 10.14
N LYS A 193 3.97 15.88 9.04
CA LYS A 193 2.84 15.21 8.41
C LYS A 193 2.65 13.81 9.00
N LYS A 194 1.61 13.65 9.83
CA LYS A 194 1.19 12.37 10.40
C LYS A 194 -0.21 11.98 9.91
N TYR A 195 -0.42 10.69 9.65
CA TYR A 195 -1.66 10.15 9.08
C TYR A 195 -2.69 9.82 10.15
N ASP A 196 -3.96 10.10 9.84
CA ASP A 196 -5.10 9.59 10.62
C ASP A 196 -5.24 8.07 10.45
N TYR A 197 -5.04 7.60 9.21
CA TYR A 197 -5.09 6.18 8.87
C TYR A 197 -3.91 5.76 8.02
N ILE A 198 -3.32 4.62 8.37
CA ILE A 198 -2.42 3.88 7.48
C ILE A 198 -3.12 2.57 7.15
N PHE A 199 -3.45 2.39 5.88
CA PHE A 199 -3.99 1.13 5.37
C PHE A 199 -2.88 0.38 4.64
N THR A 200 -2.82 -0.93 4.86
CA THR A 200 -1.88 -1.77 4.14
C THR A 200 -2.42 -3.19 3.99
N SER A 201 -2.22 -3.77 2.82
CA SER A 201 -2.77 -5.07 2.43
C SER A 201 -1.67 -5.92 1.82
N GLU A 202 -1.47 -7.13 2.35
CA GLU A 202 -0.50 -8.12 1.87
C GLU A 202 0.95 -7.60 1.86
N THR A 203 1.35 -6.85 2.89
CA THR A 203 2.68 -6.23 3.03
C THR A 203 3.59 -6.88 4.07
N ILE A 204 3.08 -7.91 4.76
CA ILE A 204 3.79 -8.60 5.84
C ILE A 204 4.33 -9.98 5.42
N TYR A 205 4.35 -10.29 4.13
CA TYR A 205 4.79 -11.58 3.61
C TYR A 205 6.30 -11.82 3.78
N ASN A 206 7.11 -10.75 3.77
CA ASN A 206 8.56 -10.83 3.95
C ASN A 206 8.97 -10.33 5.34
N PRO A 207 9.43 -11.23 6.25
CA PRO A 207 9.89 -10.86 7.59
C PRO A 207 10.99 -9.81 7.63
N ASP A 208 11.88 -9.79 6.62
CA ASP A 208 13.02 -8.86 6.56
C ASP A 208 12.57 -7.39 6.46
N ASN A 209 11.35 -7.16 5.97
CA ASN A 209 10.76 -5.83 5.84
C ASN A 209 9.84 -5.44 7.00
N HIS A 210 9.55 -6.35 7.96
CA HIS A 210 8.64 -6.06 9.08
C HIS A 210 9.10 -4.87 9.93
N LYS A 211 10.39 -4.79 10.26
CA LYS A 211 10.96 -3.67 11.02
C LYS A 211 10.83 -2.34 10.25
N LYS A 212 11.00 -2.36 8.92
CA LYS A 212 10.86 -1.16 8.07
C LYS A 212 9.40 -0.69 8.02
N LEU A 213 8.47 -1.63 7.82
CA LEU A 213 7.03 -1.37 7.82
C LEU A 213 6.58 -0.78 9.16
N TYR A 214 6.95 -1.43 10.26
CA TYR A 214 6.62 -0.96 11.60
C TYR A 214 7.24 0.43 11.90
N GLY A 215 8.44 0.70 11.38
CA GLY A 215 9.07 2.01 11.47
C GLY A 215 8.26 3.15 10.83
N ILE A 216 7.47 2.87 9.79
CA ILE A 216 6.52 3.84 9.23
C ILE A 216 5.39 4.12 10.22
N PHE A 217 4.84 3.07 10.87
CA PHE A 217 3.74 3.22 11.83
C PHE A 217 4.16 4.10 13.01
N LYS A 218 5.34 3.81 13.60
CA LYS A 218 5.87 4.58 14.73
C LYS A 218 6.06 6.06 14.39
N ARG A 219 6.68 6.35 13.23
CA ARG A 219 7.07 7.72 12.88
C ARG A 219 5.93 8.55 12.30
N LYS A 220 5.05 7.94 11.50
CA LYS A 220 4.13 8.69 10.63
C LYS A 220 2.67 8.54 10.99
N LEU A 221 2.30 7.75 12.01
CA LEU A 221 0.92 7.73 12.51
C LEU A 221 0.69 8.88 13.51
N LYS A 222 -0.50 9.51 13.46
CA LYS A 222 -0.94 10.42 14.53
C LYS A 222 -1.10 9.68 15.85
N ALA A 223 -1.03 10.39 16.97
CA ALA A 223 -1.19 9.80 18.30
C ALA A 223 -2.55 9.09 18.48
N ASP A 224 -3.61 9.64 17.89
CA ASP A 224 -4.96 9.06 17.84
C ASP A 224 -5.26 8.30 16.54
N GLY A 225 -4.24 8.13 15.69
CA GLY A 225 -4.35 7.45 14.40
C GLY A 225 -4.48 5.95 14.55
N VAL A 226 -4.88 5.30 13.45
CA VAL A 226 -5.09 3.85 13.41
C VAL A 226 -4.43 3.23 12.18
N VAL A 227 -3.69 2.13 12.39
CA VAL A 227 -3.18 1.30 11.28
C VAL A 227 -4.09 0.10 11.09
N PHE A 228 -4.45 -0.22 9.85
CA PHE A 228 -5.11 -1.47 9.50
C PHE A 228 -4.20 -2.30 8.59
N VAL A 229 -3.91 -3.53 9.03
CA VAL A 229 -3.10 -4.50 8.30
C VAL A 229 -3.97 -5.68 7.91
N ALA A 230 -4.21 -5.83 6.62
CA ALA A 230 -4.83 -7.02 6.04
C ALA A 230 -3.72 -7.91 5.44
N GLY A 231 -3.81 -9.21 5.66
CA GLY A 231 -2.78 -10.15 5.24
C GLY A 231 -3.13 -11.57 5.68
N LYS A 232 -2.45 -12.53 5.07
CA LYS A 232 -2.66 -13.95 5.31
C LYS A 232 -2.10 -14.38 6.65
N THR A 233 -2.71 -15.41 7.23
CA THR A 233 -2.22 -16.01 8.48
C THR A 233 -0.77 -16.46 8.33
N TYR A 234 -0.42 -17.05 7.18
CA TYR A 234 0.92 -17.49 6.85
C TYR A 234 1.19 -17.41 5.34
N TYR A 235 2.41 -17.01 4.98
CA TYR A 235 2.88 -16.97 3.59
C TYR A 235 3.92 -18.07 3.35
N PHE A 236 3.52 -19.14 2.67
CA PHE A 236 4.43 -20.24 2.33
C PHE A 236 5.58 -19.77 1.42
N GLY A 237 6.79 -20.25 1.68
CA GLY A 237 8.01 -19.93 0.91
C GLY A 237 8.76 -18.70 1.43
N VAL A 238 8.08 -17.56 1.61
CA VAL A 238 8.69 -16.30 2.09
C VAL A 238 8.68 -16.17 3.63
N GLY A 239 7.81 -16.91 4.31
CA GLY A 239 7.89 -17.16 5.75
C GLY A 239 7.24 -16.12 6.66
N GLY A 240 6.73 -15.01 6.13
CA GLY A 240 5.98 -14.01 6.89
C GLY A 240 4.56 -14.46 7.25
N GLY A 241 3.89 -13.64 8.06
CA GLY A 241 2.50 -13.89 8.45
C GLY A 241 2.06 -13.04 9.63
N MET A 242 0.74 -13.04 9.85
CA MET A 242 0.09 -12.17 10.82
C MET A 242 0.63 -12.33 12.25
N ARG A 243 0.79 -13.56 12.73
CA ARG A 243 1.23 -13.83 14.10
C ARG A 243 2.66 -13.35 14.36
N GLN A 244 3.54 -13.47 13.36
CA GLN A 244 4.93 -13.02 13.49
C GLN A 244 5.00 -11.49 13.59
N PHE A 245 4.24 -10.80 12.74
CA PHE A 245 4.19 -9.34 12.73
C PHE A 245 3.52 -8.78 13.99
N GLU A 246 2.42 -9.39 14.45
CA GLU A 246 1.77 -9.07 15.72
C GLU A 246 2.75 -9.21 16.90
N ASN A 247 3.48 -10.34 16.98
CA ASN A 247 4.46 -10.56 18.05
C ASN A 247 5.58 -9.51 18.05
N LEU A 248 6.04 -9.05 16.87
CA LEU A 248 7.03 -7.99 16.77
C LEU A 248 6.52 -6.70 17.43
N ILE A 249 5.28 -6.32 17.11
CA ILE A 249 4.66 -5.10 17.62
C ILE A 249 4.40 -5.18 19.13
N LEU A 250 3.79 -6.28 19.59
CA LEU A 250 3.49 -6.49 21.00
C LEU A 250 4.74 -6.58 21.89
N LYS A 251 5.86 -7.08 21.34
CA LYS A 251 7.14 -7.14 22.06
C LYS A 251 7.77 -5.76 22.26
N ASP A 252 7.64 -4.87 21.28
CA ASP A 252 8.13 -3.48 21.37
C ASP A 252 7.24 -2.63 22.30
N GLY A 253 5.94 -2.93 22.37
CA GLY A 253 5.02 -2.37 23.37
C GLY A 253 4.54 -0.94 23.09
N CYS A 254 4.98 -0.30 21.99
CA CYS A 254 4.48 1.03 21.62
C CYS A 254 3.05 1.01 21.09
N PHE A 255 2.56 -0.13 20.59
CA PHE A 255 1.24 -0.28 20.00
C PHE A 255 0.46 -1.43 20.60
N ASP A 256 -0.84 -1.19 20.80
CA ASP A 256 -1.82 -2.25 21.01
C ASP A 256 -2.18 -2.90 19.67
N ALA A 257 -2.43 -4.21 19.71
CA ALA A 257 -2.85 -5.00 18.56
C ALA A 257 -4.23 -5.63 18.81
N GLU A 258 -5.18 -5.39 17.90
CA GLU A 258 -6.54 -5.92 17.98
C GLU A 258 -6.88 -6.70 16.70
N PRO A 259 -7.21 -8.01 16.78
CA PRO A 259 -7.74 -8.74 15.63
C PRO A 259 -9.18 -8.29 15.37
N VAL A 260 -9.40 -7.60 14.24
CA VAL A 260 -10.70 -6.99 13.93
C VAL A 260 -11.53 -7.75 12.91
N TRP A 261 -10.90 -8.60 12.10
CA TRP A 261 -11.58 -9.40 11.10
C TRP A 261 -10.77 -10.67 10.75
N ARG A 262 -11.48 -11.76 10.45
CA ARG A 262 -10.92 -13.03 9.98
C ARG A 262 -11.84 -13.58 8.88
N SER A 263 -11.24 -14.09 7.81
CA SER A 263 -11.98 -14.79 6.77
C SER A 263 -12.63 -16.05 7.35
N GLN A 264 -13.84 -16.36 6.89
CA GLN A 264 -14.51 -17.63 7.18
C GLN A 264 -14.09 -18.76 6.23
N HIS A 265 -13.40 -18.41 5.14
CA HIS A 265 -12.82 -19.35 4.18
C HIS A 265 -11.31 -19.37 4.44
N GLY A 266 -10.80 -20.55 4.79
CA GLY A 266 -9.39 -20.72 5.17
C GLY A 266 -8.52 -20.80 3.93
N ASP A 267 -7.83 -19.69 3.62
CA ASP A 267 -6.66 -19.66 2.73
C ASP A 267 -5.48 -19.00 3.46
#